data_AF-Q815I5-F1
#
_entry.id   AF-Q815I5-F1
#
_cell.length_a   1.000
_cell.length_b   1.000
_cell.length_c   1.000
_cell.angle_alpha   90.00
_cell.angle_beta   90.00
_cell.angle_gamma   90.00
#
_symmetry.space_group_name_H-M   'P 1'
#
loop_
_entity.id
_entity.type
_entity.pdbx_description
1 polymer ?
#
loop_
_entity_poly.entity_id
_entity_poly.type
_entity_poly.pdbx_seq_one_letter_code
_entity_poly.pdbx_strand_id
1 'polypeptide(L)'
;MEFLEVLRKKHMKVREFQSWGVYFRKRWEDHFANHLSDKEKEDIFLYGDRYACGYLWHIFSYEKKKCLEGKEAENAFHNEVKKDCYIFYQHCDEVLLIKDASLLHMDDILCETDDAYKGEIYIVDKDFTWTFVKTHEHRWCGPYFARKC
;
A
#
# COMPACT_ATOMS: atom_id res chain seq x y z
N MET A 1 20.04 1.38 -6.54
CA MET A 1 19.41 1.12 -7.85
C MET A 1 18.02 1.71 -7.74
N GLU A 2 17.62 2.57 -8.67
CA GLU A 2 16.31 3.23 -8.60
C GLU A 2 15.22 2.16 -8.74
N PHE A 3 14.18 2.17 -7.90
CA PHE A 3 13.15 1.11 -7.84
C PHE A 3 12.55 0.77 -9.21
N LEU A 4 12.31 1.80 -10.03
CA LEU A 4 11.81 1.63 -11.39
C LEU A 4 12.76 0.80 -12.27
N GLU A 5 14.08 0.91 -12.07
CA GLU A 5 15.06 0.09 -12.78
C GLU A 5 14.97 -1.38 -12.37
N VAL A 6 14.75 -1.67 -11.09
CA VAL A 6 14.55 -3.05 -10.59
C VAL A 6 13.35 -3.68 -11.27
N LEU A 7 12.23 -2.96 -11.33
CA LEU A 7 11.01 -3.43 -11.97
C LEU A 7 11.21 -3.66 -13.48
N ARG A 8 11.86 -2.71 -14.16
CA ARG A 8 12.14 -2.81 -15.61
C ARG A 8 13.09 -3.97 -15.94
N LYS A 9 14.07 -4.26 -15.08
CA LYS A 9 14.97 -5.43 -15.22
C LYS A 9 14.24 -6.77 -15.13
N LYS A 10 13.12 -6.82 -14.42
CA LYS A 10 12.20 -7.98 -14.37
C LYS A 10 11.20 -8.02 -15.52
N HIS A 11 11.38 -7.19 -16.57
CA HIS A 11 10.50 -7.07 -17.72
C HIS A 11 9.06 -6.61 -17.38
N MET A 12 8.84 -6.06 -16.18
CA MET A 12 7.56 -5.43 -15.83
C MET A 12 7.44 -4.06 -16.49
N LYS A 13 6.25 -3.74 -16.99
CA LYS A 13 5.99 -2.43 -17.62
C LYS A 13 5.44 -1.48 -16.55
N VAL A 14 6.13 -0.37 -16.34
CA VAL A 14 5.71 0.65 -15.37
C VAL A 14 5.20 1.88 -16.10
N ARG A 15 4.08 2.43 -15.63
CA ARG A 15 3.57 3.76 -16.03
C ARG A 15 3.37 4.61 -14.78
N GLU A 16 3.85 5.82 -14.84
CA GLU A 16 3.73 6.80 -13.75
C GLU A 16 2.56 7.74 -14.02
N PHE A 17 1.80 8.05 -12.96
CA PHE A 17 0.72 9.02 -12.96
C PHE A 17 0.98 10.06 -11.88
N GLN A 18 1.19 11.29 -12.29
CA GLN A 18 1.39 12.42 -11.38
C GLN A 18 0.04 13.00 -10.94
N SER A 19 -0.08 13.40 -9.67
CA SER A 19 -1.29 14.02 -9.11
C SER A 19 -2.50 13.09 -8.93
N TRP A 20 -2.30 11.77 -8.88
CA TRP A 20 -3.38 10.78 -8.68
C TRP A 20 -3.44 10.18 -7.27
N GLY A 21 -2.45 10.42 -6.41
CA GLY A 21 -2.38 9.78 -5.09
C GLY A 21 -3.60 10.07 -4.20
N VAL A 22 -4.12 11.31 -4.18
CA VAL A 22 -5.36 11.64 -3.44
C VAL A 22 -6.53 10.74 -3.86
N TYR A 23 -6.71 10.54 -5.17
CA TYR A 23 -7.76 9.68 -5.71
C TYR A 23 -7.57 8.22 -5.29
N PHE A 24 -6.34 7.71 -5.36
CA PHE A 24 -6.04 6.32 -4.97
C PHE A 24 -6.20 6.07 -3.48
N ARG A 25 -5.76 7.01 -2.62
CA ARG A 25 -5.99 6.95 -1.18
C ARG A 25 -7.48 6.92 -0.85
N LYS A 26 -8.27 7.76 -1.52
CA LYS A 26 -9.74 7.77 -1.32
C LYS A 26 -10.38 6.47 -1.76
N ARG A 27 -10.01 5.94 -2.93
CA ARG A 27 -10.50 4.63 -3.40
C ARG A 27 -10.12 3.48 -2.48
N TRP A 28 -8.91 3.52 -1.93
CA TRP A 28 -8.47 2.52 -0.97
C TRP A 28 -9.34 2.58 0.29
N GLU A 29 -9.56 3.76 0.84
CA GLU A 29 -10.46 3.96 1.98
C GLU A 29 -11.88 3.42 1.68
N ASP A 30 -12.44 3.73 0.51
CA ASP A 30 -13.78 3.29 0.12
C ASP A 30 -13.90 1.76 -0.06
N HIS A 31 -12.78 1.06 -0.24
CA HIS A 31 -12.75 -0.40 -0.39
C HIS A 31 -12.36 -1.15 0.89
N PHE A 32 -11.52 -0.55 1.73
CA PHE A 32 -10.94 -1.22 2.90
C PHE A 32 -11.39 -0.64 4.24
N ALA A 33 -11.95 0.58 4.26
CA ALA A 33 -12.40 1.27 5.48
C ALA A 33 -13.85 1.78 5.40
N ASN A 34 -14.64 1.30 4.43
CA ASN A 34 -16.03 1.74 4.24
C ASN A 34 -16.99 1.31 5.35
N HIS A 35 -16.62 0.32 6.14
CA HIS A 35 -17.40 -0.16 7.29
C HIS A 35 -17.19 0.69 8.54
N LEU A 36 -16.21 1.59 8.54
CA LEU A 36 -15.93 2.48 9.65
C LEU A 36 -16.73 3.77 9.52
N SER A 37 -17.35 4.17 10.63
CA SER A 37 -17.92 5.51 10.79
C SER A 37 -16.82 6.58 10.83
N ASP A 38 -17.18 7.85 10.58
CA ASP A 38 -16.22 8.96 10.62
C ASP A 38 -15.53 9.06 11.99
N LYS A 39 -16.28 8.84 13.08
CA LYS A 39 -15.72 8.80 14.43
C LYS A 39 -14.69 7.68 14.61
N GLU A 40 -14.97 6.48 14.10
CA GLU A 40 -13.99 5.38 14.19
C GLU A 40 -12.74 5.66 13.36
N LYS A 41 -12.86 6.40 12.25
CA LYS A 41 -11.71 6.84 11.45
C LYS A 41 -10.88 7.91 12.19
N GLU A 42 -11.53 8.81 12.92
CA GLU A 42 -10.86 9.78 13.79
C GLU A 42 -10.14 9.09 14.96
N ASP A 43 -10.80 8.14 15.63
CA ASP A 43 -10.27 7.44 16.81
C ASP A 43 -8.99 6.64 16.50
N ILE A 44 -8.79 6.23 15.24
CA ILE A 44 -7.59 5.52 14.79
C ILE A 44 -6.60 6.44 14.05
N PHE A 45 -6.83 7.76 14.04
CA PHE A 45 -5.99 8.72 13.31
C PHE A 45 -5.83 8.33 11.83
N LEU A 46 -6.92 7.96 11.15
CA LEU A 46 -6.87 7.62 9.73
C LEU A 46 -6.48 8.83 8.87
N TYR A 47 -6.94 10.01 9.29
CA TYR A 47 -6.58 11.29 8.70
C TYR A 47 -5.68 12.08 9.63
N GLY A 48 -4.75 12.83 9.04
CA GLY A 48 -3.92 13.75 9.80
C GLY A 48 -4.72 14.97 10.25
N ASP A 49 -4.36 15.49 11.41
CA ASP A 49 -4.83 16.77 11.92
C ASP A 49 -3.66 17.70 12.21
N ARG A 50 -3.92 18.80 12.91
CA ARG A 50 -2.89 19.78 13.30
C ARG A 50 -1.88 19.27 14.35
N TYR A 51 -2.10 18.09 14.92
CA TYR A 51 -1.32 17.51 16.03
C TYR A 51 -0.66 16.18 15.64
N ALA A 52 -1.24 15.41 14.73
CA ALA A 52 -0.74 14.10 14.32
C ALA A 52 -0.86 13.85 12.81
N CYS A 53 0.10 13.12 12.25
CA CYS A 53 -0.01 12.57 10.90
C CYS A 53 -0.94 11.34 10.93
N GLY A 54 -1.86 11.26 9.95
CA GLY A 54 -2.76 10.12 9.82
C GLY A 54 -2.35 9.17 8.73
N TYR A 55 -2.62 7.88 8.97
CA TYR A 55 -2.12 6.80 8.14
C TYR A 55 -3.22 5.79 7.80
N LEU A 56 -3.37 5.44 6.52
CA LEU A 56 -4.40 4.48 6.11
C LEU A 56 -4.18 3.10 6.71
N TRP A 57 -2.92 2.69 6.93
CA TRP A 57 -2.58 1.41 7.54
C TRP A 57 -3.00 1.30 9.01
N HIS A 58 -3.39 2.40 9.67
CA HIS A 58 -3.93 2.34 11.03
C HIS A 58 -5.18 1.48 11.16
N ILE A 59 -5.94 1.25 10.08
CA ILE A 59 -7.07 0.30 10.14
C ILE A 59 -6.61 -1.11 10.53
N PHE A 60 -5.35 -1.46 10.26
CA PHE A 60 -4.79 -2.77 10.56
C PHE A 60 -4.19 -2.81 11.97
N SER A 61 -3.36 -1.82 12.34
CA SER A 61 -2.72 -1.79 13.65
C SER A 61 -3.72 -1.57 14.80
N TYR A 62 -4.82 -0.86 14.55
CA TYR A 62 -5.94 -0.72 15.49
C TYR A 62 -7.00 -1.83 15.34
N GLU A 63 -6.68 -2.90 14.59
CA GLU A 63 -7.51 -4.10 14.43
C GLU A 63 -8.93 -3.85 13.88
N LYS A 64 -9.13 -2.71 13.21
CA LYS A 64 -10.43 -2.32 12.61
C LYS A 64 -10.76 -3.12 11.36
N LYS A 65 -9.77 -3.74 10.74
CA LYS A 65 -9.96 -4.68 9.63
C LYS A 65 -9.09 -5.92 9.82
N LYS A 66 -9.70 -7.09 9.63
CA LYS A 66 -8.98 -8.37 9.59
C LYS A 66 -7.94 -8.36 8.47
N CYS A 67 -6.70 -8.66 8.83
CA CYS A 67 -5.57 -8.74 7.91
C CYS A 67 -4.60 -9.84 8.36
N LEU A 68 -3.65 -10.15 7.48
CA LEU A 68 -2.42 -10.84 7.82
C LEU A 68 -1.34 -9.80 8.10
N GLU A 69 -0.39 -10.11 8.96
CA GLU A 69 0.72 -9.23 9.33
C GLU A 69 2.08 -9.94 9.21
N GLY A 70 3.14 -9.16 8.96
CA GLY A 70 4.51 -9.64 8.98
C GLY A 70 4.75 -10.72 7.92
N LYS A 71 5.32 -11.86 8.34
CA LYS A 71 5.67 -12.95 7.42
C LYS A 71 4.45 -13.55 6.73
N GLU A 72 3.29 -13.59 7.39
CA GLU A 72 2.07 -14.11 6.79
C GLU A 72 1.57 -13.19 5.68
N ALA A 73 1.66 -11.87 5.88
CA ALA A 73 1.35 -10.88 4.86
C ALA A 73 2.27 -10.99 3.65
N GLU A 74 3.58 -11.11 3.87
CA GLU A 74 4.56 -11.31 2.80
C GLU A 74 4.27 -12.58 1.99
N ASN A 75 4.02 -13.69 2.68
CA ASN A 75 3.73 -14.97 2.03
C ASN A 75 2.43 -14.88 1.22
N ALA A 76 1.39 -14.24 1.74
CA ALA A 76 0.15 -14.02 1.03
C ALA A 76 0.36 -13.14 -0.21
N PHE A 77 1.12 -12.05 -0.08
CA PHE A 77 1.47 -11.18 -1.19
C PHE A 77 2.25 -11.93 -2.28
N HIS A 78 3.22 -12.76 -1.93
CA HIS A 78 3.99 -13.55 -2.89
C HIS A 78 3.11 -14.55 -3.65
N ASN A 79 2.20 -15.21 -2.95
CA ASN A 79 1.28 -16.20 -3.53
C ASN A 79 0.09 -15.59 -4.27
N GLU A 80 -0.14 -14.28 -4.16
CA GLU A 80 -1.22 -13.60 -4.85
C GLU A 80 -1.00 -13.58 -6.38
N VAL A 81 -2.05 -13.86 -7.14
CA VAL A 81 -2.02 -13.77 -8.60
C VAL A 81 -2.08 -12.30 -9.03
N LYS A 82 -0.90 -11.73 -9.29
CA LYS A 82 -0.71 -10.33 -9.66
C LYS A 82 -0.67 -10.18 -11.20
N LYS A 83 -1.69 -9.50 -11.76
CA LYS A 83 -1.73 -9.14 -13.20
C LYS A 83 -1.27 -7.70 -13.40
N ASP A 84 -2.18 -6.76 -13.13
CA ASP A 84 -1.92 -5.33 -13.12
C ASP A 84 -2.07 -4.85 -11.67
N CYS A 85 -1.05 -4.18 -11.15
CA CYS A 85 -1.04 -3.63 -9.79
C CYS A 85 -0.83 -2.12 -9.83
N TYR A 86 -1.47 -1.43 -8.89
CA TYR A 86 -1.18 -0.04 -8.60
C TYR A 86 -0.34 0.06 -7.34
N ILE A 87 0.68 0.92 -7.37
CA ILE A 87 1.44 1.35 -6.21
C ILE A 87 1.17 2.83 -5.98
N PHE A 88 0.80 3.19 -4.76
CA PHE A 88 0.64 4.58 -4.34
C PHE A 88 1.14 4.73 -2.90
N TYR A 89 1.29 5.97 -2.44
CA TYR A 89 1.94 6.29 -1.18
C TYR A 89 1.04 7.14 -0.28
N GLN A 90 1.31 7.11 1.03
CA GLN A 90 0.49 7.84 2.02
C GLN A 90 0.49 9.36 1.78
N HIS A 91 1.65 9.94 1.49
CA HIS A 91 1.84 11.39 1.42
C HIS A 91 2.46 11.86 0.09
N CYS A 92 2.48 11.00 -0.93
CA CYS A 92 2.90 11.36 -2.28
C CYS A 92 1.74 11.21 -3.26
N ASP A 93 1.67 12.10 -4.25
CA ASP A 93 0.61 12.08 -5.26
C ASP A 93 0.99 11.30 -6.53
N GLU A 94 2.20 10.74 -6.57
CA GLU A 94 2.64 9.80 -7.58
C GLU A 94 1.94 8.44 -7.41
N VAL A 95 1.53 7.86 -8.53
CA VAL A 95 0.99 6.50 -8.60
C VAL A 95 1.69 5.75 -9.72
N LEU A 96 2.09 4.51 -9.46
CA LEU A 96 2.65 3.60 -10.45
C LEU A 96 1.63 2.55 -10.84
N LEU A 97 1.46 2.33 -12.14
CA LEU A 97 0.83 1.12 -12.67
C LEU A 97 1.91 0.18 -13.14
N ILE A 98 1.95 -1.01 -12.53
CA ILE A 98 2.81 -2.11 -12.92
C ILE A 98 1.94 -3.11 -13.68
N LYS A 99 2.25 -3.32 -14.96
CA LYS A 99 1.67 -4.41 -15.75
C LYS A 99 2.57 -5.63 -15.73
N ASP A 100 1.95 -6.79 -15.90
CA ASP A 100 2.63 -8.09 -15.87
C ASP A 100 3.36 -8.31 -14.52
N ALA A 101 2.70 -7.92 -13.42
CA ALA A 101 3.25 -7.84 -12.06
C ALA A 101 3.44 -9.20 -11.35
N SER A 102 3.50 -10.30 -12.10
CA SER A 102 3.62 -11.66 -11.54
C SER A 102 4.95 -11.88 -10.81
N LEU A 103 5.99 -11.13 -11.18
CA LEU A 103 7.33 -11.20 -10.58
C LEU A 103 7.60 -10.15 -9.50
N LEU A 104 6.59 -9.33 -9.17
CA LEU A 104 6.71 -8.33 -8.12
C LEU A 104 6.85 -9.01 -6.76
N HIS A 105 7.96 -8.74 -6.09
CA HIS A 105 8.34 -9.37 -4.83
C HIS A 105 8.60 -8.31 -3.75
N MET A 106 8.53 -8.69 -2.47
CA MET A 106 8.78 -7.77 -1.36
C MET A 106 10.17 -7.14 -1.44
N ASP A 107 11.19 -7.90 -1.84
CA ASP A 107 12.56 -7.40 -1.97
C ASP A 107 12.69 -6.27 -2.99
N ASP A 108 11.85 -6.25 -4.04
CA ASP A 108 11.86 -5.15 -5.01
C ASP A 108 11.35 -3.86 -4.36
N ILE A 109 10.37 -3.99 -3.46
CA ILE A 109 9.73 -2.88 -2.73
C ILE A 109 10.66 -2.34 -1.62
N LEU A 110 11.53 -3.19 -1.06
CA LEU A 110 12.55 -2.76 -0.09
C LEU A 110 13.58 -1.81 -0.71
N CYS A 111 13.84 -1.89 -2.01
CA CYS A 111 14.75 -0.96 -2.70
C CYS A 111 14.20 0.47 -2.80
N GLU A 112 12.88 0.67 -2.74
CA GLU A 112 12.26 2.01 -2.85
C GLU A 112 12.39 2.83 -1.55
N THR A 113 12.73 2.21 -0.42
CA THR A 113 12.76 2.86 0.90
C THR A 113 14.07 3.55 1.29
N ASP A 114 15.07 3.57 0.41
CA ASP A 114 16.27 4.38 0.64
C ASP A 114 16.00 5.89 0.48
N ASP A 115 14.81 6.26 -0.04
CA ASP A 115 14.32 7.64 -0.08
C ASP A 115 13.28 7.89 1.02
N ALA A 116 13.67 8.70 2.01
CA ALA A 116 12.84 9.08 3.16
C ALA A 116 11.51 9.76 2.77
N TYR A 117 11.37 10.23 1.52
CA TYR A 117 10.18 10.94 1.04
C TYR A 117 8.99 10.03 0.67
N LYS A 118 9.25 8.76 0.32
CA LYS A 118 8.21 7.87 -0.23
C LYS A 118 7.46 7.03 0.82
N GLY A 119 7.82 7.15 2.10
CA GLY A 119 7.01 6.68 3.24
C GLY A 119 6.44 5.26 3.09
N GLU A 120 5.14 5.12 3.34
CA GLU A 120 4.39 3.87 3.19
C GLU A 120 3.96 3.59 1.77
N ILE A 121 4.05 2.31 1.41
CA ILE A 121 3.75 1.80 0.09
C ILE A 121 2.48 0.96 0.17
N TYR A 122 1.48 1.36 -0.60
CA TYR A 122 0.23 0.63 -0.77
C TYR A 122 0.21 0.01 -2.16
N ILE A 123 0.00 -1.29 -2.20
CA ILE A 123 -0.13 -2.05 -3.44
C ILE A 123 -1.52 -2.65 -3.48
N VAL A 124 -2.20 -2.51 -4.62
CA VAL A 124 -3.53 -3.06 -4.87
C VAL A 124 -3.62 -3.61 -6.28
N ASP A 125 -4.54 -4.53 -6.52
CA ASP A 125 -5.00 -4.85 -7.86
C ASP A 125 -5.92 -3.76 -8.42
N LYS A 126 -6.27 -3.88 -9.70
CA LYS A 126 -7.10 -2.91 -10.41
C LYS A 126 -8.46 -2.64 -9.75
N ASP A 127 -9.06 -3.67 -9.18
CA ASP A 127 -10.40 -3.63 -8.62
C ASP A 127 -10.39 -3.48 -7.09
N PHE A 128 -9.20 -3.28 -6.49
CA PHE A 128 -9.00 -3.14 -5.05
C PHE A 128 -9.67 -4.31 -4.28
N THR A 129 -9.47 -5.54 -4.79
CA THR A 129 -9.91 -6.79 -4.18
C THR A 129 -8.92 -7.28 -3.12
N TRP A 130 -7.66 -6.84 -3.17
CA TRP A 130 -6.68 -7.02 -2.11
C TRP A 130 -5.76 -5.82 -2.00
N THR A 131 -5.13 -5.67 -0.84
CA THR A 131 -4.08 -4.70 -0.61
C THR A 131 -2.92 -5.32 0.15
N PHE A 132 -1.72 -4.97 -0.26
CA PHE A 132 -0.51 -5.17 0.52
C PHE A 132 0.02 -3.81 0.93
N VAL A 133 0.33 -3.64 2.21
CA VAL A 133 0.80 -2.37 2.77
C VAL A 133 2.10 -2.58 3.47
N LYS A 134 3.14 -1.91 2.99
CA LYS A 134 4.42 -1.81 3.67
C LYS A 134 4.47 -0.47 4.39
N THR A 135 4.67 -0.51 5.70
CA THR A 135 4.85 0.68 6.53
C THR A 135 6.30 1.17 6.47
N HIS A 136 6.52 2.44 6.77
CA HIS A 136 7.87 2.95 7.03
C HIS A 136 8.44 2.37 8.34
N GLU A 137 7.55 2.00 9.27
CA GLU A 137 7.84 1.31 10.54
C GLU A 137 7.95 -0.21 10.38
N HIS A 138 8.44 -0.73 9.25
CA HIS A 138 8.49 -2.17 8.92
C HIS A 138 9.18 -3.08 9.97
N ARG A 139 9.84 -2.51 10.99
CA ARG A 139 10.42 -3.24 12.12
C ARG A 139 9.48 -3.41 13.32
N TRP A 140 8.38 -2.65 13.36
CA TRP A 140 7.47 -2.53 14.50
C TRP A 140 6.00 -2.75 14.12
N CYS A 141 5.59 -2.37 12.91
CA CYS A 141 4.22 -2.53 12.43
C CYS A 141 4.20 -3.01 10.98
N GLY A 142 3.41 -4.02 10.66
CA GLY A 142 3.28 -4.54 9.31
C GLY A 142 4.51 -5.36 8.84
N PRO A 143 4.64 -5.63 7.53
CA PRO A 143 3.67 -5.31 6.48
C PRO A 143 2.30 -5.98 6.70
N TYR A 144 1.27 -5.46 6.06
CA TYR A 144 -0.09 -5.98 6.14
C TYR A 144 -0.56 -6.51 4.79
N PHE A 145 -1.37 -7.58 4.81
CA PHE A 145 -2.10 -8.04 3.64
C PHE A 145 -3.56 -8.24 3.99
N ALA A 146 -4.45 -7.64 3.22
CA ALA A 146 -5.88 -7.77 3.44
C ALA A 146 -6.64 -7.93 2.13
N ARG A 147 -7.73 -8.70 2.18
CA ARG A 147 -8.70 -8.76 1.07
C ARG A 147 -9.86 -7.81 1.33
N LYS A 148 -10.46 -7.34 0.24
CA LYS A 148 -11.80 -6.75 0.27
C LYS A 148 -12.75 -7.83 0.80
N CYS A 149 -13.49 -7.49 1.84
CA CYS A 149 -14.49 -8.37 2.43
C CYS A 149 -15.82 -8.21 1.69
#